data_AF-A0A8S9TKR2-F1
#
_entry.id   AF-A0A8S9TKR2-F1
#
_cell.length_a   1.000
_cell.length_b   1.000
_cell.length_c   1.000
_cell.angle_alpha   90.00
_cell.angle_beta   90.00
_cell.angle_gamma   90.00
#
_symmetry.space_group_name_H-M   'P 1'
#
loop_
_entity.id
_entity.type
_entity.pdbx_description
1 polymer ?
#
loop_
_entity_poly.entity_id
_entity_poly.type
_entity_poly.pdbx_seq_one_letter_code
_entity_poly.pdbx_strand_id
1 'polypeptide(L)'
;MTPLLSSIDRISAALEAAVAHPPPPTGTVRVCHATEDEWNAFADSEDPIVRLNYLEWFPDTEEIHIIEFADAPHEDYVGELNDQFRERHVKRWLKGHLAAKNCQGRQWCSDLSYGPREVTPGSVLPPNVPIFADFRTIKVEIGVSQQWGMAPGELDHKAIAIWAAMPRVEYVLCVSFDPDFANAEYKLYDARVHPLVQLAPLSIAAPSTVIQLDGRRILGIPPRMALPVGFPATLSVDLYSPLAWAMR
;
A
#
# COMPACT_ATOMS: atom_id res chain seq x y z
N MET A 1 -21.20 25.55 13.24
CA MET A 1 -20.28 24.52 12.72
C MET A 1 -20.09 23.47 13.80
N THR A 2 -20.16 22.18 13.47
CA THR A 2 -19.82 21.12 14.42
C THR A 2 -18.30 21.09 14.64
N PRO A 3 -17.80 20.64 15.81
CA PRO A 3 -16.37 20.58 16.10
C PRO A 3 -15.56 19.83 15.01
N LEU A 4 -16.11 18.75 14.46
CA LEU A 4 -15.46 17.92 13.43
C LEU A 4 -15.24 18.65 12.10
N LEU A 5 -16.21 19.47 11.65
CA LEU A 5 -16.04 20.28 10.43
C LEU A 5 -14.90 21.28 10.61
N SER A 6 -14.79 21.89 11.80
CA SER A 6 -13.69 22.81 12.11
C SER A 6 -12.32 22.11 12.12
N SER A 7 -12.26 20.83 12.49
CA SER A 7 -11.02 20.04 12.49
C SER A 7 -10.59 19.64 11.08
N ILE A 8 -11.54 19.26 10.21
CA ILE A 8 -11.26 18.97 8.80
C ILE A 8 -10.68 20.21 8.11
N ASP A 9 -11.32 21.38 8.26
CA ASP A 9 -10.84 22.64 7.66
C ASP A 9 -9.44 23.02 8.14
N ARG A 10 -9.15 22.79 9.44
CA ARG A 10 -7.85 23.04 10.04
C ARG A 10 -6.76 22.12 9.47
N ILE A 11 -7.05 20.83 9.32
CA ILE A 11 -6.12 19.85 8.74
C ILE A 11 -5.85 20.20 7.28
N SER A 12 -6.90 20.49 6.50
CA SER A 12 -6.78 20.92 5.10
C SER A 12 -5.92 22.17 4.95
N ALA A 13 -6.16 23.21 5.76
CA ALA A 13 -5.36 24.44 5.70
C ALA A 13 -3.88 24.22 6.09
N ALA A 14 -3.61 23.35 7.06
CA ALA A 14 -2.23 23.00 7.43
C ALA A 14 -1.53 22.23 6.29
N LEU A 15 -2.27 21.36 5.60
CA LEU A 15 -1.77 20.60 4.47
C LEU A 15 -1.46 21.51 3.26
N GLU A 16 -2.34 22.46 2.95
CA GLU A 16 -2.10 23.50 1.93
C GLU A 16 -0.82 24.27 2.20
N ALA A 17 -0.60 24.67 3.46
CA ALA A 17 0.61 25.39 3.85
C ALA A 17 1.88 24.55 3.67
N ALA A 18 1.82 23.25 4.02
CA ALA A 18 2.93 22.31 3.87
C ALA A 18 3.26 22.03 2.40
N VAL A 19 2.25 21.85 1.55
CA VAL A 19 2.43 21.59 0.11
C VAL A 19 2.91 22.84 -0.64
N ALA A 20 2.50 24.04 -0.21
CA ALA A 20 2.95 25.29 -0.82
C ALA A 20 4.45 25.59 -0.58
N HIS A 21 5.03 25.04 0.49
CA HIS A 21 6.43 25.21 0.84
C HIS A 21 7.06 23.83 1.16
N PRO A 22 7.17 22.94 0.16
CA PRO A 22 7.61 21.59 0.41
C PRO A 22 9.08 21.62 0.86
N PRO A 23 9.43 20.99 2.00
CA PRO A 23 10.83 20.81 2.35
C PRO A 23 11.48 19.82 1.37
N PRO A 24 12.82 19.62 1.43
CA PRO A 24 13.48 18.62 0.62
C PRO A 24 12.80 17.24 0.76
N PRO A 25 12.72 16.43 -0.31
CA PRO A 25 12.00 15.15 -0.35
C PRO A 25 12.76 14.05 0.39
N THR A 26 13.13 14.29 1.66
CA THR A 26 13.82 13.31 2.49
C THR A 26 13.09 13.12 3.80
N GLY A 27 12.51 11.93 3.96
CA GLY A 27 11.77 11.55 5.16
C GLY A 27 10.35 12.10 5.17
N THR A 28 9.80 12.31 6.36
CA THR A 28 8.39 12.72 6.53
C THR A 28 8.29 14.20 6.92
N VAL A 29 7.19 14.83 6.55
CA VAL A 29 6.91 16.25 6.82
C VAL A 29 5.71 16.37 7.71
N ARG A 30 5.94 16.86 8.93
CA ARG A 30 4.88 17.13 9.90
C ARG A 30 3.92 18.18 9.37
N VAL A 31 2.62 17.87 9.35
CA VAL A 31 1.54 18.78 8.96
C VAL A 31 0.96 19.47 10.18
N CYS A 32 0.32 18.69 11.07
CA CYS A 32 -0.29 19.22 12.28
C CYS A 32 -0.58 18.11 13.30
N HIS A 33 -0.95 18.51 14.52
CA HIS A 33 -1.51 17.60 15.51
C HIS A 33 -2.99 17.33 15.22
N ALA A 34 -3.45 16.09 15.37
CA ALA A 34 -4.84 15.69 15.27
C ALA A 34 -5.07 14.45 16.13
N THR A 35 -6.19 14.41 16.85
CA THR A 35 -6.63 13.17 17.50
C THR A 35 -7.01 12.12 16.46
N GLU A 36 -7.10 10.85 16.87
CA GLU A 36 -7.54 9.76 16.00
C GLU A 36 -8.91 10.03 15.37
N ASP A 37 -9.86 10.54 16.14
CA ASP A 37 -11.21 10.88 15.66
C ASP A 37 -11.19 12.00 14.61
N GLU A 38 -10.31 13.00 14.78
CA GLU A 38 -10.13 14.07 13.80
C GLU A 38 -9.47 13.56 12.52
N TRP A 39 -8.44 12.70 12.64
CA TRP A 39 -7.82 12.05 11.48
C TRP A 39 -8.83 11.20 10.72
N ASN A 40 -9.62 10.39 11.42
CA ASN A 40 -10.66 9.55 10.81
C ASN A 40 -11.72 10.38 10.10
N ALA A 41 -12.17 11.48 10.71
CA ALA A 41 -13.13 12.39 10.09
C ALA A 41 -12.55 13.07 8.84
N PHE A 42 -11.27 13.45 8.86
CA PHE A 42 -10.57 13.98 7.70
C PHE A 42 -10.38 12.94 6.60
N ALA A 43 -9.95 11.72 6.94
CA ALA A 43 -9.76 10.62 6.01
C ALA A 43 -11.08 10.14 5.37
N ASP A 44 -12.21 10.29 6.07
CA ASP A 44 -13.54 9.99 5.56
C ASP A 44 -14.16 11.17 4.77
N SER A 45 -13.51 12.34 4.73
CA SER A 45 -13.99 13.52 4.00
C SER A 45 -13.79 13.37 2.48
N GLU A 46 -14.61 14.08 1.69
CA GLU A 46 -14.52 14.02 0.23
C GLU A 46 -13.30 14.79 -0.28
N ASP A 47 -12.55 14.17 -1.20
CA ASP A 47 -11.46 14.76 -2.01
C ASP A 47 -10.41 15.56 -1.21
N PRO A 48 -9.59 14.91 -0.36
CA PRO A 48 -8.47 15.57 0.28
C PRO A 48 -7.46 16.08 -0.77
N ILE A 49 -6.87 17.25 -0.48
CA ILE A 49 -5.90 17.94 -1.37
C ILE A 49 -4.68 17.06 -1.68
N VAL A 50 -4.30 16.21 -0.72
CA VAL A 50 -3.26 15.18 -0.89
C VAL A 50 -3.91 13.81 -0.73
N ARG A 51 -3.52 12.84 -1.56
CA ARG A 51 -4.03 11.47 -1.47
C ARG A 51 -3.66 10.87 -0.11
N LEU A 52 -4.61 10.15 0.51
CA LEU A 52 -4.39 9.59 1.86
C LEU A 52 -3.26 8.57 1.97
N ASN A 53 -2.86 7.91 0.88
CA ASN A 53 -1.70 7.01 0.87
C ASN A 53 -0.36 7.75 0.97
N TYR A 54 -0.34 9.07 0.78
CA TYR A 54 0.85 9.91 0.99
C TYR A 54 0.88 10.54 2.37
N LEU A 55 -0.15 10.28 3.19
CA LEU A 55 -0.28 10.78 4.55
C LEU A 55 -0.23 9.61 5.54
N GLU A 56 0.27 9.90 6.73
CA GLU A 56 0.25 8.95 7.83
C GLU A 56 -0.05 9.70 9.13
N TRP A 57 -0.94 9.15 9.95
CA TRP A 57 -1.17 9.63 11.31
C TRP A 57 -0.38 8.77 12.28
N PHE A 58 0.44 9.39 13.12
CA PHE A 58 1.30 8.71 14.07
C PHE A 58 0.63 8.67 15.45
N PRO A 59 0.22 7.48 15.94
CA PRO A 59 -0.52 7.37 17.20
C PRO A 59 0.25 7.86 18.43
N ASP A 60 1.58 7.70 18.43
CA ASP A 60 2.43 8.03 19.58
C ASP A 60 2.57 9.54 19.80
N THR A 61 2.48 10.34 18.72
CA THR A 61 2.62 11.79 18.76
C THR A 61 1.31 12.53 18.50
N GLU A 62 0.28 11.83 18.03
CA GLU A 62 -0.97 12.39 17.51
C GLU A 62 -0.72 13.41 16.38
N GLU A 63 0.24 13.12 15.49
CA GLU A 63 0.63 14.01 14.40
C GLU A 63 0.33 13.40 13.03
N ILE A 64 -0.16 14.23 12.12
CA ILE A 64 -0.31 13.89 10.69
C ILE A 64 0.96 14.31 9.98
N HIS A 65 1.52 13.41 9.19
CA HIS A 65 2.71 13.62 8.37
C HIS A 65 2.40 13.36 6.90
N ILE A 66 3.03 14.12 6.01
CA ILE A 66 3.23 13.73 4.61
C ILE A 66 4.42 12.77 4.59
N ILE A 67 4.20 11.55 4.13
CA ILE A 67 5.22 10.51 4.05
C ILE A 67 5.76 10.32 2.64
N GLU A 68 5.04 10.79 1.62
CA GLU A 68 5.44 10.66 0.22
C GLU A 68 5.10 11.93 -0.59
N PHE A 69 5.99 12.27 -1.51
CA PHE A 69 5.89 13.41 -2.43
C PHE A 69 5.90 12.89 -3.87
N ALA A 70 4.94 12.03 -4.18
CA ALA A 70 4.84 11.40 -5.48
C ALA A 70 4.71 12.41 -6.62
N ASP A 71 5.41 12.14 -7.71
CA ASP A 71 5.34 12.83 -8.99
C ASP A 71 4.75 11.91 -10.08
N ALA A 72 4.80 12.35 -11.34
CA ALA A 72 4.20 11.58 -12.44
C ALA A 72 4.79 10.14 -12.58
N PRO A 73 6.13 9.93 -12.54
CA PRO A 73 6.72 8.60 -12.56
C PRO A 73 6.21 7.65 -11.46
N HIS A 74 5.98 8.14 -10.22
CA HIS A 74 5.36 7.33 -9.17
C HIS A 74 3.97 6.83 -9.58
N GLU A 75 3.12 7.75 -10.06
CA GLU A 75 1.75 7.43 -10.44
C GLU A 75 1.69 6.48 -11.65
N ASP A 76 2.58 6.68 -12.63
CA ASP A 76 2.71 5.80 -13.79
C ASP A 76 3.17 4.40 -13.40
N TYR A 77 4.14 4.28 -12.49
CA TYR A 77 4.58 2.98 -11.97
C TYR A 77 3.45 2.25 -11.25
N VAL A 78 2.72 2.94 -10.36
CA VAL A 78 1.56 2.39 -9.64
C VAL A 78 0.50 1.91 -10.63
N GLY A 79 0.21 2.70 -11.67
CA GLY A 79 -0.75 2.38 -12.72
C GLY A 79 -0.38 1.11 -13.48
N GLU A 80 0.84 1.03 -13.98
CA GLU A 80 1.34 -0.10 -14.77
C GLU A 80 1.49 -1.38 -13.93
N LEU A 81 1.97 -1.26 -12.69
CA LEU A 81 2.03 -2.40 -11.78
C LEU A 81 0.61 -2.96 -11.53
N ASN A 82 -0.36 -2.08 -11.33
CA ASN A 82 -1.75 -2.49 -11.15
C ASN A 82 -2.36 -3.13 -12.39
N ASP A 83 -1.98 -2.72 -13.59
CA ASP A 83 -2.51 -3.28 -14.83
C ASP A 83 -2.16 -4.77 -15.01
N GLN A 84 -1.02 -5.22 -14.48
CA GLN A 84 -0.69 -6.66 -14.42
C GLN A 84 -1.69 -7.46 -13.58
N PHE A 85 -2.21 -6.88 -12.49
CA PHE A 85 -3.28 -7.50 -11.70
C PHE A 85 -4.66 -7.38 -12.37
N ARG A 86 -4.80 -6.57 -13.43
CA ARG A 86 -6.04 -6.39 -14.21
C ARG A 86 -6.16 -7.32 -15.41
N GLU A 87 -5.18 -8.18 -15.64
CA GLU A 87 -5.27 -9.26 -16.61
C GLU A 87 -6.53 -10.10 -16.39
N ARG A 88 -7.20 -10.49 -17.49
CA ARG A 88 -8.55 -11.09 -17.43
C ARG A 88 -8.65 -12.30 -16.50
N HIS A 89 -7.62 -13.14 -16.50
CA HIS A 89 -7.59 -14.36 -15.71
C HIS A 89 -7.28 -14.10 -14.22
N VAL A 90 -6.61 -12.98 -13.90
CA VAL A 90 -6.34 -12.53 -12.53
C VAL A 90 -7.53 -11.77 -11.96
N LYS A 91 -7.97 -10.69 -12.63
CA LYS A 91 -9.02 -9.78 -12.11
C LYS A 91 -10.38 -10.44 -11.92
N ARG A 92 -10.60 -11.60 -12.54
CA ARG A 92 -11.82 -12.40 -12.38
C ARG A 92 -11.94 -12.94 -10.95
N TRP A 93 -10.81 -13.21 -10.29
CA TRP A 93 -10.76 -13.87 -8.99
C TRP A 93 -10.12 -13.00 -7.90
N LEU A 94 -9.17 -12.16 -8.28
CA LEU A 94 -8.52 -11.18 -7.42
C LEU A 94 -9.11 -9.79 -7.67
N LYS A 95 -9.40 -9.04 -6.61
CA LYS A 95 -9.90 -7.68 -6.66
C LYS A 95 -8.80 -6.73 -6.20
N GLY A 96 -8.49 -5.74 -7.04
CA GLY A 96 -7.72 -4.57 -6.63
C GLY A 96 -8.61 -3.60 -5.86
N HIS A 97 -8.03 -3.02 -4.82
CA HIS A 97 -8.62 -1.98 -3.99
C HIS A 97 -7.65 -0.80 -4.05
N LEU A 98 -7.84 0.01 -5.11
CA LEU A 98 -7.07 1.20 -5.40
C LEU A 98 -7.71 2.40 -4.73
N ALA A 99 -6.87 3.34 -4.32
CA ALA A 99 -7.19 4.62 -3.68
C ALA A 99 -7.65 4.51 -2.22
N ALA A 100 -6.80 5.10 -1.34
CA ALA A 100 -7.15 6.16 -0.40
C ALA A 100 -8.54 6.08 0.25
N LYS A 101 -8.96 4.90 0.68
CA LYS A 101 -10.14 4.72 1.52
C LYS A 101 -9.78 3.87 2.69
N ASN A 102 -10.17 4.42 3.82
CA ASN A 102 -9.83 3.95 5.12
C ASN A 102 -10.19 2.47 5.31
N CYS A 103 -9.22 1.59 5.58
CA CYS A 103 -9.43 0.15 5.62
C CYS A 103 -9.19 -0.47 7.01
N GLN A 104 -9.98 -1.50 7.35
CA GLN A 104 -9.78 -2.39 8.51
C GLN A 104 -9.47 -1.73 9.87
N GLY A 105 -10.23 -0.70 10.27
CA GLY A 105 -10.02 -0.04 11.58
C GLY A 105 -9.54 1.40 11.49
N ARG A 106 -9.56 1.97 10.29
CA ARG A 106 -9.64 3.41 10.04
C ARG A 106 -8.36 4.27 10.05
N GLN A 107 -7.15 3.79 9.78
CA GLN A 107 -5.97 4.70 9.80
C GLN A 107 -5.00 4.63 8.61
N TRP A 108 -5.03 3.57 7.80
CA TRP A 108 -3.88 3.27 6.93
C TRP A 108 -4.27 3.06 5.47
N CYS A 109 -3.52 3.71 4.57
CA CYS A 109 -3.69 3.61 3.12
C CYS A 109 -2.38 3.13 2.47
N SER A 110 -2.42 1.97 1.82
CA SER A 110 -1.33 1.48 0.96
C SER A 110 -1.55 1.96 -0.48
N ASP A 111 -0.49 2.05 -1.28
CA ASP A 111 -0.61 2.42 -2.71
C ASP A 111 -1.48 1.43 -3.49
N LEU A 112 -1.23 0.13 -3.30
CA LEU A 112 -2.04 -0.94 -3.87
C LEU A 112 -2.39 -1.98 -2.81
N SER A 113 -3.60 -2.52 -2.90
CA SER A 113 -3.97 -3.69 -2.12
C SER A 113 -4.88 -4.62 -2.91
N TYR A 114 -4.72 -5.91 -2.65
CA TYR A 114 -5.45 -6.94 -3.37
C TYR A 114 -5.99 -7.99 -2.41
N GLY A 115 -7.12 -8.58 -2.78
CA GLY A 115 -7.71 -9.70 -2.08
C GLY A 115 -8.69 -10.48 -2.94
N PRO A 116 -9.17 -11.64 -2.48
CA PRO A 116 -10.13 -12.43 -3.24
C PRO A 116 -11.47 -11.71 -3.37
N ARG A 117 -12.14 -11.94 -4.50
CA ARG A 117 -13.56 -11.60 -4.63
C ARG A 117 -14.42 -12.56 -3.81
N GLU A 118 -15.57 -12.07 -3.37
CA GLU A 118 -16.62 -12.90 -2.76
C GLU A 118 -17.04 -14.08 -3.66
N VAL A 119 -17.01 -13.89 -4.98
CA VAL A 119 -17.36 -14.92 -5.96
C VAL A 119 -16.23 -15.93 -6.24
N THR A 120 -15.06 -15.79 -5.59
CA THR A 120 -13.91 -16.67 -5.83
C THR A 120 -14.14 -18.04 -5.17
N PRO A 121 -14.24 -19.12 -5.97
CA PRO A 121 -14.54 -20.44 -5.43
C PRO A 121 -13.48 -20.92 -4.45
N GLY A 122 -13.93 -21.42 -3.30
CA GLY A 122 -13.05 -21.97 -2.27
C GLY A 122 -12.30 -20.95 -1.43
N SER A 123 -12.49 -19.64 -1.68
CA SER A 123 -11.97 -18.61 -0.78
C SER A 123 -12.72 -18.66 0.55
N VAL A 124 -12.00 -18.56 1.66
CA VAL A 124 -12.57 -18.63 3.01
C VAL A 124 -12.25 -17.33 3.74
N LEU A 125 -13.29 -16.66 4.25
CA LEU A 125 -13.10 -15.48 5.08
C LEU A 125 -12.36 -15.86 6.38
N PRO A 126 -11.32 -15.10 6.75
CA PRO A 126 -10.71 -15.21 8.06
C PRO A 126 -11.73 -14.92 9.19
N PRO A 127 -11.60 -15.55 10.37
CA PRO A 127 -12.51 -15.31 11.50
C PRO A 127 -12.69 -13.84 11.91
N ASN A 128 -11.66 -13.01 11.70
CA ASN A 128 -11.65 -11.60 12.11
C ASN A 128 -11.91 -10.63 10.94
N VAL A 129 -12.26 -11.13 9.76
CA VAL A 129 -12.57 -10.32 8.57
C VAL A 129 -14.03 -10.55 8.22
N PRO A 130 -14.93 -9.59 8.52
CA PRO A 130 -16.38 -9.83 8.47
C PRO A 130 -16.91 -9.94 7.04
N ILE A 131 -16.25 -9.29 6.07
CA ILE A 131 -16.70 -9.25 4.67
C ILE A 131 -15.52 -9.33 3.70
N PHE A 132 -15.75 -9.90 2.51
CA PHE A 132 -14.74 -9.97 1.44
C PHE A 132 -14.27 -8.60 0.97
N ALA A 133 -15.12 -7.58 1.09
CA ALA A 133 -14.75 -6.21 0.76
C ALA A 133 -13.59 -5.70 1.63
N ASP A 134 -13.31 -6.31 2.78
CA ASP A 134 -12.18 -5.98 3.66
C ASP A 134 -11.07 -7.01 3.61
N PHE A 135 -11.26 -8.17 2.97
CA PHE A 135 -10.22 -9.20 2.90
C PHE A 135 -9.09 -8.74 1.96
N ARG A 136 -7.90 -8.50 2.51
CA ARG A 136 -6.67 -8.15 1.78
C ARG A 136 -5.57 -9.16 2.07
N THR A 137 -5.02 -9.74 1.02
CA THR A 137 -3.93 -10.73 1.10
C THR A 137 -2.60 -10.17 0.60
N ILE A 138 -2.63 -9.09 -0.18
CA ILE A 138 -1.44 -8.40 -0.69
C ILE A 138 -1.52 -6.91 -0.34
N LYS A 139 -0.41 -6.36 0.15
CA LYS A 139 -0.18 -4.93 0.35
C LYS A 139 1.04 -4.49 -0.46
N VAL A 140 0.97 -3.33 -1.10
CA VAL A 140 2.07 -2.74 -1.86
C VAL A 140 2.30 -1.31 -1.42
N GLU A 141 3.56 -0.97 -1.18
CA GLU A 141 4.06 0.38 -0.88
C GLU A 141 5.12 0.77 -1.89
N ILE A 142 5.00 1.97 -2.43
CA ILE A 142 5.88 2.54 -3.43
C ILE A 142 6.46 3.85 -2.88
N GLY A 143 7.72 3.78 -2.45
CA GLY A 143 8.46 4.90 -1.89
C GLY A 143 9.39 5.55 -2.90
N VAL A 144 9.30 6.87 -3.02
CA VAL A 144 10.25 7.73 -3.75
C VAL A 144 10.96 8.62 -2.75
N SER A 145 10.20 9.27 -1.88
CA SER A 145 10.71 10.04 -0.74
C SER A 145 10.83 9.19 0.52
N GLN A 146 10.02 8.13 0.62
CA GLN A 146 10.12 7.15 1.70
C GLN A 146 11.41 6.34 1.59
N GLN A 147 12.09 6.20 2.72
CA GLN A 147 13.32 5.42 2.81
C GLN A 147 13.07 4.01 3.34
N TRP A 148 14.04 3.12 3.13
CA TRP A 148 14.13 1.88 3.88
C TRP A 148 14.41 2.18 5.36
N GLY A 149 13.73 1.45 6.26
CA GLY A 149 13.97 1.55 7.69
C GLY A 149 12.73 1.32 8.55
N MET A 150 12.94 1.37 9.87
CA MET A 150 11.94 1.02 10.89
C MET A 150 11.33 2.23 11.60
N ALA A 151 11.67 3.46 11.21
CA ALA A 151 11.00 4.64 11.74
C ALA A 151 9.57 4.78 11.16
N PRO A 152 8.63 5.42 11.88
CA PRO A 152 7.31 5.72 11.35
C PRO A 152 7.36 6.43 9.98
N GLY A 153 6.50 6.01 9.04
CA GLY A 153 6.53 6.45 7.65
C GLY A 153 7.62 5.82 6.75
N GLU A 154 8.53 5.00 7.27
CA GLU A 154 9.51 4.26 6.44
C GLU A 154 8.96 2.91 5.95
N LEU A 155 9.53 2.41 4.85
CA LEU A 155 8.98 1.25 4.14
C LEU A 155 9.02 -0.05 4.96
N ASP A 156 10.10 -0.33 5.71
CA ASP A 156 10.17 -1.56 6.51
C ASP A 156 9.24 -1.50 7.73
N HIS A 157 9.09 -0.31 8.34
CA HIS A 157 8.10 -0.09 9.40
C HIS A 157 6.69 -0.41 8.92
N LYS A 158 6.27 0.18 7.79
CA LYS A 158 4.94 -0.10 7.21
C LYS A 158 4.79 -1.58 6.89
N ALA A 159 5.80 -2.21 6.30
CA ALA A 159 5.71 -3.62 5.95
C ALA A 159 5.59 -4.56 7.16
N ILE A 160 6.46 -4.37 8.16
CA ILE A 160 6.63 -5.32 9.26
C ILE A 160 5.66 -5.02 10.41
N ALA A 161 5.57 -3.76 10.85
CA ALA A 161 4.81 -3.39 12.02
C ALA A 161 3.33 -3.18 11.73
N ILE A 162 3.00 -2.74 10.51
CA ILE A 162 1.62 -2.39 10.13
C ILE A 162 1.02 -3.51 9.28
N TRP A 163 1.52 -3.72 8.06
CA TRP A 163 0.87 -4.59 7.07
C TRP A 163 0.96 -6.07 7.39
N ALA A 164 2.13 -6.58 7.77
CA ALA A 164 2.28 -8.00 8.11
C ALA A 164 1.53 -8.38 9.40
N ALA A 165 1.28 -7.42 10.29
CA ALA A 165 0.48 -7.63 11.49
C ALA A 165 -1.04 -7.70 11.18
N MET A 166 -1.48 -7.22 10.01
CA MET A 166 -2.89 -7.25 9.65
C MET A 166 -3.39 -8.68 9.41
N PRO A 167 -4.61 -9.02 9.86
CA PRO A 167 -5.18 -10.34 9.65
C PRO A 167 -5.16 -10.76 8.18
N ARG A 168 -4.36 -11.80 7.89
CA ARG A 168 -4.32 -12.51 6.60
C ARG A 168 -3.79 -11.72 5.42
N VAL A 169 -3.03 -10.67 5.68
CA VAL A 169 -2.00 -10.28 4.73
C VAL A 169 -1.03 -11.45 4.61
N GLU A 170 -0.79 -11.88 3.38
CA GLU A 170 0.10 -13.00 3.05
C GLU A 170 1.44 -12.47 2.54
N TYR A 171 1.39 -11.35 1.80
CA TYR A 171 2.54 -10.72 1.19
C TYR A 171 2.49 -9.20 1.35
N VAL A 172 3.65 -8.61 1.63
CA VAL A 172 3.87 -7.17 1.53
C VAL A 172 5.02 -6.91 0.56
N LEU A 173 4.75 -6.14 -0.49
CA LEU A 173 5.76 -5.69 -1.44
C LEU A 173 6.06 -4.21 -1.15
N CYS A 174 7.32 -3.90 -0.91
CA CYS A 174 7.79 -2.52 -0.89
C CYS A 174 8.73 -2.30 -2.08
N VAL A 175 8.58 -1.19 -2.76
CA VAL A 175 9.51 -0.72 -3.81
C VAL A 175 10.02 0.65 -3.39
N SER A 176 11.32 0.87 -3.51
CA SER A 176 11.98 2.15 -3.26
C SER A 176 12.64 2.61 -4.55
N PHE A 177 12.44 3.86 -4.93
CA PHE A 177 13.11 4.51 -6.05
C PHE A 177 14.25 5.40 -5.57
N ASP A 178 15.26 5.56 -6.42
CA ASP A 178 16.15 6.72 -6.30
C ASP A 178 15.37 8.01 -6.64
N PRO A 179 15.75 9.18 -6.10
CA PRO A 179 15.04 10.44 -6.37
C PRO A 179 14.93 10.86 -7.84
N ASP A 180 15.80 10.33 -8.71
CA ASP A 180 15.78 10.57 -10.16
C ASP A 180 15.06 9.47 -10.95
N PHE A 181 14.46 8.49 -10.25
CA PHE A 181 13.81 7.30 -10.80
C PHE A 181 14.71 6.45 -11.71
N ALA A 182 16.03 6.63 -11.66
CA ALA A 182 16.96 5.89 -12.51
C ALA A 182 17.08 4.43 -12.08
N ASN A 183 16.99 4.17 -10.78
CA ASN A 183 17.02 2.83 -10.22
C ASN A 183 15.89 2.62 -9.22
N ALA A 184 15.61 1.35 -8.98
CA ALA A 184 14.67 0.93 -7.95
C ALA A 184 15.13 -0.36 -7.29
N GLU A 185 14.75 -0.51 -6.04
CA GLU A 185 14.93 -1.71 -5.26
C GLU A 185 13.59 -2.18 -4.70
N TYR A 186 13.52 -3.46 -4.33
CA TYR A 186 12.32 -4.01 -3.70
C TYR A 186 12.66 -4.95 -2.54
N LYS A 187 11.66 -5.11 -1.67
CA LYS A 187 11.59 -6.16 -0.65
C LYS A 187 10.23 -6.81 -0.72
N LEU A 188 10.21 -8.15 -0.75
CA LEU A 188 8.99 -8.94 -0.66
C LEU A 188 8.97 -9.71 0.65
N TYR A 189 8.09 -9.30 1.55
CA TYR A 189 7.87 -9.93 2.84
C TYR A 189 6.82 -11.04 2.73
N ASP A 190 7.13 -12.25 3.20
CA ASP A 190 6.13 -13.30 3.48
C ASP A 190 5.66 -13.13 4.93
N ALA A 191 4.44 -12.60 5.11
CA ALA A 191 3.88 -12.26 6.41
C ALA A 191 3.65 -13.48 7.33
N ARG A 192 3.84 -14.72 6.85
CA ARG A 192 3.79 -15.93 7.68
C ARG A 192 5.11 -16.22 8.40
N VAL A 193 6.21 -15.57 8.01
CA VAL A 193 7.51 -15.74 8.67
C VAL A 193 7.47 -15.01 10.01
N HIS A 194 7.75 -15.74 11.10
CA HIS A 194 7.73 -15.20 12.46
C HIS A 194 9.01 -15.62 13.23
N PRO A 195 9.78 -14.66 13.79
CA PRO A 195 9.60 -13.22 13.65
C PRO A 195 9.89 -12.76 12.22
N LEU A 196 9.13 -11.78 11.74
CA LEU A 196 9.45 -11.09 10.49
C LEU A 196 10.58 -10.09 10.79
N VAL A 197 11.62 -10.11 9.98
CA VAL A 197 12.81 -9.26 10.15
C VAL A 197 13.06 -8.46 8.88
N GLN A 198 13.79 -7.34 8.99
CA GLN A 198 14.18 -6.53 7.85
C GLN A 198 14.96 -7.38 6.83
N LEU A 199 14.55 -7.28 5.57
CA LEU A 199 15.24 -7.91 4.45
C LEU A 199 16.29 -6.95 3.88
N ALA A 200 17.34 -7.50 3.27
CA ALA A 200 18.20 -6.73 2.39
C ALA A 200 17.41 -6.37 1.12
N PRO A 201 17.49 -5.13 0.63
CA PRO A 201 16.84 -4.75 -0.63
C PRO A 201 17.48 -5.48 -1.81
N LEU A 202 16.67 -5.74 -2.83
CA LEU A 202 17.09 -6.36 -4.10
C LEU A 202 16.83 -5.38 -5.24
N SER A 203 17.77 -5.25 -6.17
CA SER A 203 17.61 -4.36 -7.32
C SER A 203 16.51 -4.84 -8.27
N ILE A 204 15.72 -3.90 -8.81
CA ILE A 204 14.85 -4.09 -9.97
C ILE A 204 15.69 -3.81 -11.21
N ALA A 205 16.05 -4.86 -11.95
CA ALA A 205 16.97 -4.79 -13.07
C ALA A 205 16.36 -5.31 -14.38
N ALA A 206 16.88 -4.78 -15.49
CA ALA A 206 16.56 -5.23 -16.84
C ALA A 206 17.06 -6.68 -17.09
N PRO A 207 16.45 -7.42 -18.03
CA PRO A 207 15.25 -7.07 -18.79
C PRO A 207 13.94 -7.43 -18.08
N SER A 208 13.98 -8.17 -16.97
CA SER A 208 12.82 -8.41 -16.11
C SER A 208 13.25 -8.71 -14.68
N THR A 209 12.42 -8.32 -13.71
CA THR A 209 12.59 -8.68 -12.30
C THR A 209 11.24 -9.17 -11.79
N VAL A 210 11.11 -10.49 -11.64
CA VAL A 210 9.80 -11.12 -11.42
C VAL A 210 9.69 -11.66 -10.00
N ILE A 211 8.65 -11.23 -9.29
CA ILE A 211 8.24 -11.84 -8.02
C ILE A 211 7.20 -12.93 -8.24
N GLN A 212 7.08 -13.83 -7.27
CA GLN A 212 6.20 -15.00 -7.33
C GLN A 212 5.30 -15.03 -6.10
N LEU A 213 3.99 -15.03 -6.33
CA LEU A 213 2.96 -15.07 -5.29
C LEU A 213 2.21 -16.40 -5.37
N ASP A 214 2.05 -17.11 -4.26
CA ASP A 214 1.27 -18.35 -4.24
C ASP A 214 -0.22 -18.04 -4.48
N GLY A 215 -0.77 -18.65 -5.54
CA GLY A 215 -2.11 -18.37 -6.00
C GLY A 215 -3.21 -18.74 -5.02
N ARG A 216 -3.00 -19.79 -4.19
CA ARG A 216 -3.99 -20.17 -3.18
C ARG A 216 -3.99 -19.18 -2.03
N ARG A 217 -2.79 -18.77 -1.60
CA ARG A 217 -2.62 -17.80 -0.51
C ARG A 217 -3.28 -16.47 -0.85
N ILE A 218 -2.95 -15.91 -2.00
CA ILE A 218 -3.49 -14.59 -2.40
C ILE A 218 -5.00 -14.62 -2.67
N LEU A 219 -5.56 -15.79 -2.96
CA LEU A 219 -7.02 -15.98 -3.08
C LEU A 219 -7.69 -16.43 -1.77
N GLY A 220 -6.97 -16.55 -0.65
CA GLY A 220 -7.55 -17.02 0.61
C GLY A 220 -8.11 -18.45 0.54
N ILE A 221 -7.55 -19.29 -0.33
CA ILE A 221 -7.98 -20.67 -0.56
C ILE A 221 -7.14 -21.61 0.32
N PRO A 222 -7.76 -22.45 1.18
CA PRO A 222 -7.06 -23.44 1.96
C PRO A 222 -6.11 -24.34 1.15
N PRO A 223 -5.00 -24.82 1.76
CA PRO A 223 -4.12 -25.77 1.12
C PRO A 223 -4.88 -26.99 0.58
N ARG A 224 -4.42 -27.52 -0.56
CA ARG A 224 -4.98 -28.70 -1.25
C ARG A 224 -6.34 -28.52 -1.92
N MET A 225 -7.02 -27.38 -1.75
CA MET A 225 -8.20 -27.10 -2.57
C MET A 225 -7.80 -26.71 -3.99
N ALA A 226 -8.71 -26.95 -4.94
CA ALA A 226 -8.52 -26.59 -6.33
C ALA A 226 -8.49 -25.07 -6.49
N LEU A 227 -7.64 -24.57 -7.38
CA LEU A 227 -7.66 -23.18 -7.80
C LEU A 227 -8.82 -22.95 -8.77
N PRO A 228 -9.35 -21.72 -8.85
CA PRO A 228 -10.32 -21.37 -9.87
C PRO A 228 -9.75 -21.60 -11.27
N VAL A 229 -10.62 -21.98 -12.20
CA VAL A 229 -10.21 -22.24 -13.60
C VAL A 229 -9.50 -21.02 -14.17
N GLY A 230 -8.31 -21.27 -14.73
CA GLY A 230 -7.48 -20.25 -15.37
C GLY A 230 -6.64 -19.39 -14.42
N PHE A 231 -6.71 -19.58 -13.10
CA PHE A 231 -5.81 -18.91 -12.17
C PHE A 231 -4.56 -19.77 -11.91
N PRO A 232 -3.34 -19.20 -11.96
CA PRO A 232 -2.12 -19.98 -11.85
C PRO A 232 -1.84 -20.42 -10.40
N ALA A 233 -1.08 -21.50 -10.25
CA ALA A 233 -0.58 -21.93 -8.94
C ALA A 233 0.37 -20.91 -8.32
N THR A 234 1.13 -20.22 -9.17
CA THR A 234 2.01 -19.12 -8.79
C THR A 234 1.75 -17.97 -9.75
N LEU A 235 1.33 -16.83 -9.21
CA LEU A 235 1.18 -15.60 -9.98
C LEU A 235 2.54 -14.91 -10.07
N SER A 236 3.03 -14.75 -11.29
CA SER A 236 4.25 -13.99 -11.59
C SER A 236 3.88 -12.52 -11.80
N VAL A 237 4.65 -11.60 -11.20
CA VAL A 237 4.49 -10.15 -11.36
C VAL A 237 5.84 -9.55 -11.69
N ASP A 238 5.95 -8.83 -12.81
CA ASP A 238 7.20 -8.18 -13.23
C ASP A 238 7.27 -6.76 -12.65
N LEU A 239 8.33 -6.48 -11.92
CA LEU A 239 8.59 -5.18 -11.31
C LEU A 239 9.37 -4.24 -12.24
N TYR A 240 10.03 -4.77 -13.27
CA TYR A 240 10.84 -3.98 -14.19
C TYR A 240 10.02 -3.35 -15.32
N SER A 241 9.06 -4.08 -15.90
CA SER A 241 8.22 -3.53 -16.98
C SER A 241 7.50 -2.22 -16.60
N PRO A 242 6.89 -2.09 -15.39
CA PRO A 242 6.33 -0.81 -14.93
C PRO A 242 7.38 0.30 -14.77
N LEU A 243 8.59 -0.03 -14.28
CA LEU A 243 9.69 0.94 -14.16
C LEU A 243 10.12 1.46 -15.53
N ALA A 244 10.34 0.57 -16.49
CA ALA A 244 10.71 0.93 -17.85
C ALA A 244 9.63 1.72 -18.61
N TRP A 245 8.38 1.70 -18.13
CA TRP A 245 7.29 2.55 -18.63
C TRP A 245 7.29 3.92 -17.97
N ALA A 246 7.37 3.97 -16.63
CA ALA A 246 7.40 5.21 -15.85
C ALA A 246 8.57 6.15 -16.19
N MET A 247 9.66 5.60 -16.74
CA MET A 247 10.82 6.39 -17.20
C MET A 247 10.70 6.97 -18.62
N ARG A 248 9.57 6.78 -19.33
CA ARG A 248 9.40 7.24 -20.72
C ARG A 248 8.81 8.64 -20.81
#